data_AF-A0A085WLV3-F1
#
_entry.id   AF-A0A085WLV3-F1
#
_cell.length_a   1.000
_cell.length_b   1.000
_cell.length_c   1.000
_cell.angle_alpha   90.00
_cell.angle_beta   90.00
_cell.angle_gamma   90.00
#
_symmetry.space_group_name_H-M   'P 1'
#
loop_
_entity.id
_entity.type
_entity.pdbx_description
1 polymer ?
#
loop_
_entity_poly.entity_id
_entity_poly.type
_entity_poly.pdbx_seq_one_letter_code
_entity_poly.pdbx_strand_id
1 'polypeptide(L)'
;MDQPHVPPRGLPALNLPKHLRSSEIPHYLGWLNYWSAATAQALGFPDPARDADLLSRARRTATGGWVVRLTETPLDLDNPAHLEALARAYERFPEIGGRVPPR
;
A
#
# COMPACT_ATOMS: atom_id res chain seq x y z
N MET A 1 8.33 -18.90 22.28
CA MET A 1 7.40 -17.82 21.91
C MET A 1 8.21 -16.83 21.12
N ASP A 2 7.96 -16.71 19.82
CA ASP A 2 8.60 -15.67 19.01
C ASP A 2 8.17 -14.31 19.55
N GLN A 3 9.14 -13.51 19.96
CA GLN A 3 8.88 -12.11 20.32
C GLN A 3 8.32 -11.43 19.07
N PRO A 4 7.18 -10.71 19.13
CA PRO A 4 6.67 -10.02 17.97
C PRO A 4 7.75 -9.04 17.50
N HIS A 5 8.33 -9.33 16.34
CA HIS A 5 9.28 -8.43 15.71
C HIS A 5 8.53 -7.14 15.39
N VAL A 6 8.78 -6.10 16.19
CA VAL A 6 8.28 -4.76 15.92
C VAL A 6 9.12 -4.22 14.77
N PRO A 7 8.53 -3.99 13.58
CA PRO A 7 9.29 -3.43 12.48
C PRO A 7 9.85 -2.06 12.88
N PRO A 8 11.05 -1.71 12.38
CA PRO A 8 11.60 -0.39 12.64
C PRO A 8 10.62 0.70 12.12
N ARG A 9 10.66 1.87 12.76
CA ARG A 9 9.96 3.10 12.32
C ARG A 9 8.42 3.08 12.47
N GLY A 10 7.87 2.18 13.28
CA GLY A 10 6.43 2.17 13.61
C GLY A 10 5.52 1.74 12.47
N LEU A 11 6.07 1.16 11.40
CA LEU A 11 5.32 0.60 10.29
C LEU A 11 4.74 -0.77 10.67
N PRO A 12 3.62 -1.18 10.05
CA PRO A 12 3.01 -2.47 10.37
C PRO A 12 3.87 -3.63 9.86
N ALA A 13 3.84 -4.74 10.60
CA ALA A 13 4.48 -5.98 10.16
C ALA A 13 3.73 -6.55 8.94
N LEU A 14 4.48 -7.10 7.98
CA LEU A 14 3.94 -7.73 6.78
C LEU A 14 4.25 -9.23 6.84
N ASN A 15 3.36 -10.06 6.32
CA ASN A 15 3.61 -11.49 6.19
C ASN A 15 4.75 -11.76 5.20
N LEU A 16 5.41 -12.90 5.33
CA LEU A 16 6.39 -13.35 4.34
C LEU A 16 5.69 -13.62 2.99
N PRO A 17 6.35 -13.38 1.84
CA PRO A 17 5.77 -13.59 0.52
C PRO A 17 5.12 -14.97 0.34
N LYS A 18 5.74 -16.02 0.89
CA LYS A 18 5.25 -17.41 0.84
C LYS A 18 3.93 -17.66 1.59
N HIS A 19 3.48 -16.71 2.42
CA HIS A 19 2.20 -16.80 3.14
C HIS A 19 1.10 -15.96 2.49
N LEU A 20 1.40 -15.23 1.41
CA LEU A 20 0.40 -14.46 0.67
C LEU A 20 -0.48 -15.40 -0.15
N ARG A 21 -1.80 -15.20 -0.06
CA ARG A 21 -2.81 -16.07 -0.69
C ARG A 21 -3.40 -15.51 -1.98
N SER A 22 -3.14 -14.23 -2.29
CA SER A 22 -3.67 -13.52 -3.45
C SER A 22 -2.51 -12.86 -4.19
N SER A 23 -2.42 -13.12 -5.50
CA SER A 23 -1.43 -12.50 -6.38
C SER A 23 -1.82 -11.06 -6.73
N GLU A 24 -3.09 -10.70 -6.56
CA GLU A 24 -3.66 -9.39 -6.85
C GLU A 24 -3.31 -8.36 -5.78
N ILE A 25 -3.06 -8.80 -4.54
CA ILE A 25 -2.71 -7.91 -3.41
C ILE A 25 -1.19 -7.78 -3.28
N PRO A 26 -0.63 -6.55 -3.35
CA PRO A 26 0.80 -6.34 -3.20
C PRO A 26 1.34 -6.80 -1.84
N HIS A 27 2.58 -7.29 -1.85
CA HIS A 27 3.29 -7.64 -0.61
C HIS A 27 3.68 -6.40 0.21
N TYR A 28 4.11 -5.33 -0.45
CA TYR A 28 4.53 -4.09 0.20
C TYR A 28 4.18 -2.88 -0.65
N LEU A 29 4.28 -1.70 -0.05
CA LEU A 29 4.16 -0.42 -0.74
C LEU A 29 5.56 0.16 -1.00
N GLY A 30 5.79 0.64 -2.22
CA GLY A 30 6.95 1.45 -2.57
C GLY A 30 6.58 2.93 -2.67
N TRP A 31 7.54 3.76 -3.10
CA TRP A 31 7.25 5.14 -3.48
C TRP A 31 6.23 5.20 -4.63
N LEU A 32 6.52 4.44 -5.69
CA LEU A 32 5.68 4.25 -6.86
C LEU A 32 5.09 2.84 -6.82
N ASN A 33 3.78 2.75 -6.98
CA ASN A 33 3.06 1.49 -6.96
C ASN A 33 2.30 1.32 -8.26
N TYR A 34 2.50 0.18 -8.93
CA TYR A 34 1.63 -0.24 -10.01
C TYR A 34 0.57 -1.17 -9.45
N TRP A 35 -0.70 -0.79 -9.61
CA TRP A 35 -1.85 -1.60 -9.25
C TRP A 35 -2.58 -1.99 -10.53
N SER A 36 -2.65 -3.29 -10.81
CA SER A 36 -3.49 -3.79 -11.90
C SER A 36 -4.96 -3.43 -11.67
N ALA A 37 -5.81 -3.58 -12.68
CA ALA A 37 -7.25 -3.40 -12.50
C ALA A 37 -7.81 -4.32 -11.39
N ALA A 38 -7.34 -5.58 -11.32
CA ALA A 38 -7.71 -6.53 -10.28
C ALA A 38 -7.21 -6.11 -8.89
N THR A 39 -5.98 -5.60 -8.80
CA THR A 39 -5.43 -5.04 -7.57
C THR A 39 -6.27 -3.87 -7.07
N ALA A 40 -6.58 -2.92 -7.96
CA ALA A 40 -7.37 -1.74 -7.61
C ALA A 40 -8.77 -2.14 -7.11
N GLN A 41 -9.40 -3.11 -7.77
CA GLN A 41 -10.67 -3.69 -7.32
C GLN A 41 -10.55 -4.34 -5.93
N ALA A 42 -9.54 -5.20 -5.71
CA ALA A 42 -9.32 -5.89 -4.45
C ALA A 42 -9.03 -4.93 -3.27
N LEU A 43 -8.34 -3.81 -3.55
CA LEU A 43 -8.03 -2.78 -2.56
C LEU A 43 -9.20 -1.78 -2.34
N GLY A 44 -10.26 -1.87 -3.15
CA GLY A 44 -11.33 -0.87 -3.17
C GLY A 44 -10.81 0.53 -3.51
N PHE A 45 -9.87 0.62 -4.45
CA PHE A 45 -9.28 1.87 -4.93
C PHE A 45 -9.72 2.16 -6.38
N PRO A 46 -10.10 3.41 -6.71
CA PRO A 46 -10.22 4.54 -5.80
C PRO A 46 -11.59 4.63 -5.11
N ASP A 47 -11.58 5.09 -3.87
CA ASP A 47 -12.72 5.67 -3.15
C ASP A 47 -12.54 7.20 -3.11
N PRO A 48 -13.32 7.98 -3.88
CA PRO A 48 -13.15 9.44 -3.95
C PRO A 48 -13.23 10.17 -2.61
N ALA A 49 -13.97 9.62 -1.63
CA ALA A 49 -14.12 10.24 -0.31
C ALA A 49 -12.90 10.01 0.59
N ARG A 50 -12.10 8.97 0.30
CA ARG A 50 -10.96 8.55 1.15
C ARG A 50 -9.60 8.72 0.49
N ASP A 51 -9.58 8.74 -0.84
CA ASP A 51 -8.37 8.62 -1.64
C ASP A 51 -8.04 9.89 -2.43
N ALA A 52 -8.70 11.02 -2.15
CA ALA A 52 -8.51 12.28 -2.89
C ALA A 52 -7.03 12.70 -3.00
N ASP A 53 -6.27 12.57 -1.89
CA ASP A 53 -4.85 12.91 -1.87
C ASP A 53 -4.02 11.93 -2.73
N LEU A 54 -4.25 10.62 -2.63
CA LEU A 54 -3.59 9.62 -3.48
C LEU A 54 -3.97 9.79 -4.96
N LEU A 55 -5.23 10.11 -5.24
CA LEU A 55 -5.76 10.36 -6.58
C LEU A 55 -5.10 11.55 -7.26
N SER A 56 -4.79 12.62 -6.51
CA SER A 56 -4.05 13.77 -7.04
C SER A 56 -2.67 13.40 -7.59
N ARG A 57 -2.10 12.29 -7.11
CA ARG A 57 -0.80 11.75 -7.50
C ARG A 57 -0.89 10.43 -8.29
N ALA A 58 -2.09 10.01 -8.68
CA ALA A 58 -2.32 8.76 -9.39
C ALA A 58 -2.61 8.99 -10.88
N ARG A 59 -2.21 8.03 -11.71
CA ARG A 59 -2.53 8.00 -13.14
C ARG A 59 -3.13 6.66 -13.53
N ARG A 60 -4.28 6.69 -14.21
CA ARG A 60 -4.88 5.48 -14.78
C ARG A 60 -4.09 5.00 -16.00
N THR A 61 -3.88 3.69 -16.11
CA THR A 61 -3.22 3.07 -17.27
C THR A 61 -4.24 2.71 -18.35
N ALA A 62 -3.77 2.47 -19.57
CA ALA A 62 -4.62 2.04 -20.69
C ALA A 62 -5.35 0.71 -20.41
N THR A 63 -4.74 -0.16 -19.60
CA THR A 63 -5.30 -1.46 -19.19
C THR A 63 -6.22 -1.36 -17.96
N GLY A 64 -6.56 -0.16 -17.52
CA GLY A 64 -7.47 0.08 -16.39
C GLY A 64 -6.83 -0.05 -15.01
N GLY A 65 -5.52 -0.27 -14.93
CA GLY A 65 -4.74 -0.20 -13.70
C GLY A 65 -4.39 1.24 -13.31
N TRP A 66 -3.57 1.37 -12.28
CA TRP A 66 -3.13 2.64 -11.70
C TRP A 66 -1.64 2.64 -11.45
N VAL A 67 -1.01 3.79 -11.69
CA VAL A 67 0.31 4.12 -11.16
C VAL A 67 0.09 5.15 -10.07
N VAL A 68 0.46 4.84 -8.84
CA VAL A 68 0.20 5.67 -7.64
C VAL A 68 1.52 6.04 -6.97
N ARG A 69 1.73 7.34 -6.73
CA ARG A 69 2.83 7.84 -5.91
C ARG A 69 2.34 8.16 -4.50
N LEU A 70 3.00 7.62 -3.48
CA LEU A 70 2.65 7.90 -2.08
C LEU A 70 2.93 9.37 -1.71
N THR A 71 4.07 9.88 -2.19
CA THR A 71 4.61 11.22 -1.90
C THR A 71 5.04 11.90 -3.20
N GLU A 72 5.11 13.23 -3.20
CA GLU A 72 5.54 14.00 -4.38
C GLU A 72 7.01 13.74 -4.74
N THR A 73 7.86 13.69 -3.73
CA THR A 73 9.29 13.35 -3.85
C THR A 73 9.53 11.87 -3.57
N PRO A 74 10.68 11.31 -4.00
CA PRO A 74 11.08 9.94 -3.64
C PRO A 74 10.88 9.63 -2.17
N LEU A 75 10.34 8.44 -1.89
CA LEU A 75 10.10 7.98 -0.52
C LEU A 75 11.43 7.92 0.24
N ASP A 76 11.45 8.61 1.37
CA ASP A 76 12.59 8.71 2.28
C ASP A 76 12.10 8.23 3.65
N LEU A 77 12.64 7.11 4.13
CA LEU A 77 12.21 6.48 5.37
C LEU A 77 12.83 7.13 6.62
N ASP A 78 13.70 8.11 6.45
CA ASP A 78 14.23 8.93 7.55
C ASP A 78 13.47 10.26 7.67
N ASN A 79 12.60 10.59 6.70
CA ASN A 79 11.68 11.72 6.77
C ASN A 79 10.36 11.32 7.49
N PRO A 80 10.02 11.93 8.64
CA PRO A 80 8.80 11.59 9.38
C PRO A 80 7.50 11.78 8.58
N ALA A 81 7.42 12.80 7.72
CA ALA A 81 6.23 13.04 6.90
C ALA A 81 6.00 11.93 5.86
N HIS A 82 7.09 11.37 5.33
CA HIS A 82 7.02 10.24 4.40
C HIS A 82 6.63 8.94 5.11
N LEU A 83 7.13 8.72 6.33
CA LEU A 83 6.69 7.59 7.16
C LEU A 83 5.21 7.69 7.51
N GLU A 84 4.71 8.88 7.84
CA GLU A 84 3.30 9.11 8.10
C GLU A 84 2.45 8.80 6.86
N ALA A 85 2.86 9.27 5.68
CA ALA A 85 2.16 8.97 4.42
C ALA A 85 2.12 7.46 4.13
N LEU A 86 3.23 6.76 4.35
CA LEU A 86 3.31 5.31 4.19
C LEU A 86 2.42 4.57 5.21
N ALA A 87 2.43 5.00 6.48
CA ALA A 87 1.58 4.43 7.53
C ALA A 87 0.09 4.61 7.21
N ARG A 88 -0.34 5.82 6.82
CA ARG A 88 -1.71 6.10 6.39
C ARG A 88 -2.12 5.27 5.18
N ALA A 89 -1.22 5.02 4.24
CA ALA A 89 -1.50 4.14 3.10
C ALA A 89 -1.71 2.68 3.55
N TYR A 90 -0.89 2.17 4.47
CA TYR A 90 -1.13 0.86 5.07
C TYR A 90 -2.44 0.80 5.88
N GLU A 91 -2.82 1.86 6.61
CA GLU A 91 -4.11 1.92 7.30
C GLU A 91 -5.29 1.89 6.32
N ARG A 92 -5.16 2.58 5.18
CA ARG A 92 -6.18 2.62 4.13
C ARG A 92 -6.37 1.28 3.42
N PHE A 93 -5.29 0.51 3.26
CA PHE A 93 -5.27 -0.77 2.52
C PHE A 93 -4.81 -1.93 3.42
N PRO A 94 -5.62 -2.34 4.42
CA PRO A 94 -5.24 -3.33 5.44
C PRO A 94 -4.85 -4.69 4.86
N GLU A 95 -5.31 -5.04 3.66
CA GLU A 95 -5.00 -6.30 2.99
C GLU A 95 -3.53 -6.38 2.52
N ILE A 96 -2.90 -5.24 2.21
CA ILE A 96 -1.51 -5.19 1.71
C ILE A 96 -0.55 -5.82 2.73
N GLY A 97 0.33 -6.68 2.22
CA GLY A 97 1.25 -7.48 3.02
C GLY A 97 0.58 -8.62 3.78
N GLY A 98 -0.66 -8.95 3.43
CA GLY A 98 -1.41 -10.06 4.05
C GLY A 98 -1.77 -9.79 5.51
N ARG A 99 -1.84 -8.52 5.95
CA ARG A 99 -2.12 -8.18 7.35
C ARG A 99 -3.56 -8.49 7.74
N VAL A 100 -4.47 -8.44 6.78
CA VAL A 100 -5.88 -8.84 6.94
C VAL A 100 -6.27 -9.70 5.73
N PRO A 101 -7.15 -10.71 5.89
CA PRO A 101 -7.69 -11.46 4.75
C PRO A 101 -8.36 -10.53 3.72
N PRO A 102 -8.30 -10.87 2.42
CA PRO A 102 -9.03 -10.14 1.39
C PRO A 102 -10.53 -10.11 1.72
N ARG A 103 -11.20 -9.00 1.40
CA ARG A 103 -12.66 -8.87 1.51
C ARG A 103 -13.40 -9.60 0.39
#